data_AF-A0A285L103-F1
#
_entry.id   AF-A0A285L103-F1
#
_cell.length_a   1.000
_cell.length_b   1.000
_cell.length_c   1.000
_cell.angle_alpha   90.00
_cell.angle_beta   90.00
_cell.angle_gamma   90.00
#
_symmetry.space_group_name_H-M   'P 1'
#
loop_
_entity.id
_entity.type
_entity.pdbx_description
1 polymer ?
#
loop_
_entity_poly.entity_id
_entity_poly.type
_entity_poly.pdbx_seq_one_letter_code
_entity_poly.pdbx_strand_id
1 'polypeptide(L)'
;MQADDSRAALLDAGERLIAERGVDVPLRDIAAAAGQRNNSAVHYYFDSRNGLVEAIVERRMNRLEQRRMELLAAHEADGTGTDPHALVGMLVGPMLELVGQDRTSHYGRFLEVVRTHPVIADARRLAGADRAAVRIIATRLDAALPQLSPRHRRRRLETMTTVLFALVADYERALQDGSRTPHLDTDTAEIADMLVAMLTVPARDPA
;
A
#
# COMPACT_ATOMS: atom_id res chain seq x y z
N MET A 1 -16.41 -19.84 -17.50
CA MET A 1 -15.66 -19.17 -16.42
C MET A 1 -16.41 -19.47 -15.14
N GLN A 2 -15.75 -20.05 -14.13
CA GLN A 2 -16.41 -20.29 -12.84
C GLN A 2 -16.63 -18.94 -12.10
N ALA A 3 -17.48 -18.92 -11.08
CA ALA A 3 -17.82 -17.69 -10.37
C ALA A 3 -16.59 -17.04 -9.69
N ASP A 4 -15.67 -17.86 -9.18
CA ASP A 4 -14.42 -17.38 -8.56
C ASP A 4 -13.44 -16.79 -9.59
N ASP A 5 -13.29 -17.42 -10.76
CA ASP A 5 -12.49 -16.87 -11.87
C ASP A 5 -13.02 -15.51 -12.32
N SER A 6 -14.35 -15.36 -12.36
CA SER A 6 -15.02 -14.12 -12.75
C SER A 6 -14.75 -13.00 -11.75
N ARG A 7 -14.81 -13.32 -10.46
CA ARG A 7 -14.49 -12.37 -9.39
C ARG A 7 -13.02 -11.96 -9.44
N ALA A 8 -12.10 -12.90 -9.62
CA ALA A 8 -10.66 -12.61 -9.72
C ALA A 8 -10.36 -11.71 -10.93
N ALA A 9 -10.90 -12.02 -12.11
CA ALA A 9 -10.72 -11.23 -13.32
C ALA A 9 -11.24 -9.78 -13.16
N LEU A 10 -12.36 -9.59 -12.45
CA LEU A 10 -12.88 -8.25 -12.14
C LEU A 10 -11.98 -7.47 -11.19
N LEU A 11 -11.38 -8.13 -10.19
CA LEU A 11 -10.42 -7.49 -9.29
C LEU A 11 -9.16 -7.07 -10.04
N ASP A 12 -8.64 -7.90 -10.94
CA ASP A 12 -7.45 -7.58 -11.76
C ASP A 12 -7.73 -6.45 -12.75
N ALA A 13 -8.87 -6.51 -13.45
CA ALA A 13 -9.29 -5.43 -14.34
C ALA A 13 -9.55 -4.12 -13.59
N GLY A 14 -10.13 -4.20 -12.39
CA GLY A 14 -10.38 -3.04 -11.53
C GLY A 14 -9.08 -2.41 -11.03
N GLU A 15 -8.16 -3.21 -10.49
CA GLU A 15 -6.83 -2.77 -10.04
C GLU A 15 -6.12 -2.00 -11.15
N ARG A 16 -6.04 -2.60 -12.35
CA ARG A 16 -5.40 -1.99 -13.51
C ARG A 16 -6.09 -0.72 -13.99
N LEU A 17 -7.40 -0.76 -14.25
CA LEU A 17 -8.08 0.40 -14.82
C LEU A 17 -8.15 1.59 -13.86
N ILE A 18 -8.27 1.34 -12.56
CA ILE A 18 -8.21 2.41 -11.55
C ILE A 18 -6.81 3.01 -11.48
N ALA A 19 -5.76 2.18 -11.52
CA ALA A 19 -4.37 2.64 -11.57
C ALA A 19 -4.07 3.47 -12.83
N GLU A 20 -4.63 3.10 -13.99
CA GLU A 20 -4.39 3.78 -15.26
C GLU A 20 -5.26 5.03 -15.48
N ARG A 21 -6.52 5.01 -15.02
CA ARG A 21 -7.56 5.98 -15.43
C ARG A 21 -8.23 6.70 -14.25
N GLY A 22 -7.85 6.38 -13.02
CA GLY A 22 -8.43 6.94 -11.82
C GLY A 22 -9.64 6.16 -11.29
N VAL A 23 -10.04 6.48 -10.06
CA VAL A 23 -11.09 5.77 -9.32
C VAL A 23 -12.47 5.83 -10.00
N ASP A 24 -12.74 6.87 -10.78
CA ASP A 24 -14.05 7.12 -11.40
C ASP A 24 -14.30 6.33 -12.70
N VAL A 25 -13.34 5.52 -13.17
CA VAL A 25 -13.48 4.71 -14.40
C VAL A 25 -14.79 3.92 -14.42
N PRO A 26 -15.60 3.96 -15.50
CA PRO A 26 -16.93 3.32 -15.51
C PRO A 26 -16.89 1.83 -15.19
N LEU A 27 -17.80 1.34 -14.34
CA LEU A 27 -17.81 -0.08 -13.92
C LEU A 27 -18.06 -1.04 -15.10
N ARG A 28 -18.77 -0.60 -16.13
CA ARG A 28 -18.94 -1.36 -17.38
C ARG A 28 -17.62 -1.57 -18.12
N ASP A 29 -16.69 -0.61 -18.06
CA ASP A 29 -15.39 -0.71 -18.72
C ASP A 29 -14.53 -1.73 -17.98
N ILE A 30 -14.65 -1.80 -16.65
CA ILE A 30 -14.04 -2.84 -15.80
C ILE A 30 -14.63 -4.22 -16.15
N ALA A 31 -15.95 -4.34 -16.23
CA ALA A 31 -16.61 -5.59 -16.61
C ALA A 31 -16.15 -6.07 -17.99
N ALA A 32 -16.13 -5.17 -18.98
CA ALA A 32 -15.66 -5.48 -20.34
C ALA A 32 -14.18 -5.91 -20.35
N ALA A 33 -13.31 -5.20 -19.63
CA ALA A 33 -11.89 -5.54 -19.51
C ALA A 33 -11.65 -6.88 -18.80
N ALA A 34 -12.56 -7.29 -17.91
CA ALA A 34 -12.56 -8.60 -17.27
C ALA A 34 -13.19 -9.71 -18.13
N GLY A 35 -13.57 -9.42 -19.40
CA GLY A 35 -14.21 -10.38 -20.30
C GLY A 35 -15.65 -10.72 -19.95
N GLN A 36 -16.29 -9.94 -19.08
CA GLN A 36 -17.69 -10.14 -18.70
C GLN A 36 -18.61 -9.62 -19.80
N ARG A 37 -19.55 -10.46 -20.23
CA ARG A 37 -20.62 -10.06 -21.17
C ARG A 37 -21.70 -9.21 -20.49
N ASN A 38 -21.79 -9.28 -19.16
CA ASN A 38 -22.78 -8.58 -18.36
C ASN A 38 -22.14 -7.38 -17.63
N ASN A 39 -22.58 -6.17 -17.99
CA ASN A 39 -22.10 -4.92 -17.37
C ASN A 39 -22.47 -4.81 -15.88
N SER A 40 -23.42 -5.60 -15.39
CA SER A 40 -23.81 -5.66 -13.98
C SER A 40 -22.93 -6.58 -13.13
N ALA A 41 -21.94 -7.27 -13.72
CA ALA A 41 -21.10 -8.22 -12.99
C ALA A 41 -20.36 -7.58 -11.81
N VAL A 42 -19.88 -6.33 -11.95
CA VAL A 42 -19.24 -5.61 -10.84
C VAL A 42 -20.22 -5.40 -9.68
N HIS A 43 -21.44 -4.93 -9.97
CA HIS A 43 -22.46 -4.74 -8.93
C HIS A 43 -22.86 -6.06 -8.29
N TYR A 44 -22.93 -7.15 -9.05
CA TYR A 44 -23.26 -8.47 -8.53
C TYR A 44 -22.23 -8.98 -7.50
N TYR A 45 -20.94 -8.78 -7.75
CA TYR A 45 -19.89 -9.31 -6.87
C TYR A 45 -19.46 -8.37 -5.74
N PHE A 46 -19.64 -7.07 -5.90
CA PHE A 46 -19.06 -6.07 -5.01
C PHE A 46 -20.04 -4.99 -4.54
N ASP A 47 -21.31 -5.07 -4.94
CA ASP A 47 -22.40 -4.12 -4.70
C ASP A 47 -22.19 -2.71 -5.30
N SER A 48 -20.98 -2.15 -5.23
CA SER A 48 -20.66 -0.78 -5.62
C SER A 48 -19.19 -0.63 -6.03
N ARG A 49 -18.84 0.56 -6.55
CA ARG A 49 -17.44 0.96 -6.77
C ARG A 49 -16.61 0.89 -5.48
N ASN A 50 -17.18 1.36 -4.37
CA ASN A 50 -16.49 1.34 -3.08
C ASN A 50 -16.23 -0.10 -2.64
N GLY A 51 -17.20 -0.99 -2.79
CA GLY A 51 -17.02 -2.41 -2.48
C GLY A 51 -15.97 -3.08 -3.38
N LEU A 52 -15.85 -2.68 -4.65
CA LEU A 52 -14.78 -3.13 -5.53
C LEU A 52 -13.41 -2.66 -5.04
N VAL A 53 -13.27 -1.38 -4.71
CA VAL A 53 -12.01 -0.81 -4.18
C VAL A 53 -11.62 -1.50 -2.88
N GLU A 54 -12.59 -1.73 -1.97
CA GLU A 54 -12.37 -2.46 -0.72
C GLU A 54 -11.89 -3.89 -0.97
N ALA A 55 -12.56 -4.63 -1.86
CA ALA A 55 -12.18 -5.99 -2.20
C ALA A 55 -10.78 -6.11 -2.84
N ILE A 56 -10.37 -5.13 -3.66
CA ILE A 56 -9.01 -5.09 -4.24
C ILE A 56 -7.97 -4.88 -3.13
N VAL A 57 -8.20 -3.92 -2.24
CA VAL A 57 -7.31 -3.62 -1.11
C VAL A 57 -7.19 -4.85 -0.19
N GLU A 58 -8.31 -5.43 0.22
CA GLU A 58 -8.34 -6.59 1.12
C GLU A 58 -7.60 -7.81 0.55
N ARG A 59 -7.76 -8.07 -0.76
CA ARG A 59 -7.09 -9.19 -1.44
C ARG A 59 -5.57 -9.14 -1.27
N ARG A 60 -4.97 -7.95 -1.35
CA ARG A 60 -3.51 -7.77 -1.24
C ARG A 60 -3.08 -7.53 0.20
N MET A 61 -3.89 -6.83 1.00
CA MET A 61 -3.57 -6.45 2.37
C MET A 61 -3.28 -7.66 3.26
N ASN A 62 -4.07 -8.73 3.16
CA ASN A 62 -3.86 -9.93 3.98
C ASN A 62 -2.45 -10.53 3.80
N ARG A 63 -1.96 -10.58 2.55
CA ARG A 63 -0.61 -11.08 2.25
C ARG A 63 0.46 -10.13 2.78
N LEU A 64 0.26 -8.83 2.61
CA LEU A 64 1.19 -7.81 3.11
C LEU A 64 1.29 -7.83 4.64
N GLU A 65 0.16 -7.96 5.33
CA GLU A 65 0.10 -7.97 6.80
C GLU A 65 0.74 -9.24 7.38
N GLN A 66 0.52 -10.39 6.76
CA GLN A 66 1.21 -11.63 7.13
C GLN A 66 2.73 -11.44 7.00
N ARG A 67 3.20 -10.94 5.85
CA ARG A 67 4.63 -10.71 5.62
C ARG A 67 5.23 -9.69 6.60
N ARG A 68 4.50 -8.62 6.90
CA ARG A 68 4.89 -7.63 7.91
C ARG A 68 5.03 -8.24 9.30
N MET A 69 4.11 -9.13 9.69
CA MET A 69 4.17 -9.80 10.99
C MET A 69 5.39 -10.73 11.10
N GLU A 70 5.72 -11.44 10.03
CA GLU A 70 6.94 -12.28 9.96
C GLU A 70 8.20 -11.43 10.13
N LEU A 71 8.30 -10.31 9.39
CA LEU A 71 9.44 -9.39 9.51
C LEU A 71 9.51 -8.77 10.91
N LEU A 72 8.36 -8.37 11.47
CA LEU A 72 8.29 -7.83 12.83
C LEU A 72 8.85 -8.85 13.85
N ALA A 73 8.44 -10.12 13.76
CA ALA A 73 8.94 -11.16 14.65
C ALA A 73 10.45 -11.40 14.49
N ALA A 74 10.98 -11.34 13.28
CA ALA A 74 12.43 -11.44 13.04
C ALA A 74 13.19 -10.27 13.68
N HIS A 75 12.74 -9.03 13.46
CA HIS A 75 13.37 -7.84 14.04
C HIS A 75 13.23 -7.76 15.56
N GLU A 76 12.17 -8.33 16.15
CA GLU A 76 12.07 -8.52 17.61
C GLU A 76 13.19 -9.41 18.14
N ALA A 77 13.41 -10.56 17.49
CA ALA A 77 14.44 -11.51 17.91
C ALA A 77 15.85 -10.89 17.83
N ASP A 78 16.08 -10.04 16.83
CA ASP A 78 17.36 -9.37 16.60
C ASP A 78 17.54 -8.06 17.39
N GLY A 79 16.54 -7.66 18.19
CA GLY A 79 16.58 -6.42 18.98
C GLY A 79 16.47 -5.12 18.18
N THR A 80 16.12 -5.20 16.90
CA THR A 80 15.99 -4.06 15.97
C THR A 80 14.53 -3.65 15.74
N GLY A 81 13.57 -4.29 16.42
CA GLY A 81 12.12 -4.04 16.28
C GLY A 81 11.64 -2.62 16.65
N THR A 82 12.53 -1.73 17.11
CA THR A 82 12.23 -0.32 17.40
C THR A 82 13.04 0.66 16.55
N ASP A 83 13.94 0.19 15.69
CA ASP A 83 14.71 1.03 14.78
C ASP A 83 13.80 1.61 13.68
N PRO A 84 13.75 2.94 13.48
CA PRO A 84 12.97 3.57 12.42
C PRO A 84 13.24 3.01 11.02
N HIS A 85 14.49 2.66 10.68
CA HIS A 85 14.81 2.12 9.35
C HIS A 85 14.21 0.72 9.17
N ALA A 86 14.38 -0.16 10.15
CA ALA A 86 13.72 -1.47 10.16
C ALA A 86 12.20 -1.34 10.08
N LEU A 87 11.59 -0.47 10.90
CA LEU A 87 10.15 -0.26 10.94
C LEU A 87 9.58 0.22 9.60
N VAL A 88 10.22 1.18 8.95
CA VAL A 88 9.82 1.64 7.61
C VAL A 88 10.07 0.56 6.57
N GLY A 89 11.19 -0.14 6.64
CA GLY A 89 11.51 -1.29 5.78
C GLY A 89 10.44 -2.38 5.82
N MET A 90 9.88 -2.67 7.00
CA MET A 90 8.76 -3.60 7.15
C MET A 90 7.49 -3.14 6.42
N LEU A 91 7.25 -1.84 6.27
CA LEU A 91 6.12 -1.33 5.49
C LEU A 91 6.38 -1.42 3.98
N VAL A 92 7.60 -1.03 3.56
CA VAL A 92 8.03 -0.88 2.16
C VAL A 92 8.29 -2.24 1.51
N GLY A 93 9.14 -3.07 2.11
CA GLY A 93 9.69 -4.28 1.51
C GLY A 93 8.62 -5.23 0.98
N PRO A 94 7.58 -5.58 1.77
CA PRO A 94 6.49 -6.43 1.28
C PRO A 94 5.74 -5.87 0.07
N MET A 95 5.65 -4.54 -0.08
CA MET A 95 5.03 -3.93 -1.26
C MET A 95 5.92 -4.02 -2.49
N LEU A 96 7.23 -3.77 -2.34
CA LEU A 96 8.19 -3.95 -3.44
C LEU A 96 8.32 -5.42 -3.86
N GLU A 97 8.26 -6.35 -2.90
CA GLU A 97 8.25 -7.79 -3.15
C GLU A 97 7.05 -8.17 -4.02
N LEU A 98 5.85 -7.70 -3.65
CA LEU A 98 4.61 -7.95 -4.40
C LEU A 98 4.69 -7.43 -5.84
N VAL A 99 5.15 -6.19 -6.02
CA VAL A 99 5.29 -5.55 -7.34
C VAL A 99 6.41 -6.21 -8.16
N GLY A 100 7.49 -6.64 -7.52
CA GLY A 100 8.63 -7.29 -8.17
C GLY A 100 8.34 -8.72 -8.65
N GLN A 101 7.50 -9.46 -7.91
CA GLN A 101 7.10 -10.83 -8.25
C GLN A 101 6.10 -10.89 -9.42
N ASP A 102 5.23 -9.89 -9.53
CA ASP A 102 4.21 -9.81 -10.57
C ASP A 102 4.41 -8.53 -11.41
N ARG A 103 5.12 -8.67 -12.53
CA ARG A 103 5.35 -7.57 -13.48
C ARG A 103 4.07 -7.02 -14.11
N THR A 104 2.96 -7.74 -13.98
CA THR A 104 1.64 -7.29 -14.45
C THR A 104 0.83 -6.62 -13.34
N SER A 105 1.38 -6.50 -12.12
CA SER A 105 0.71 -5.80 -11.03
C SER A 105 0.56 -4.31 -11.34
N HIS A 106 -0.54 -3.75 -10.86
CA HIS A 106 -0.85 -2.32 -10.92
C HIS A 106 -1.08 -1.76 -9.51
N TYR A 107 -0.71 -2.53 -8.49
CA TYR A 107 -1.13 -2.30 -7.12
C TYR A 107 -0.46 -1.06 -6.51
N GLY A 108 0.79 -0.76 -6.86
CA GLY A 108 1.49 0.44 -6.41
C GLY A 108 0.77 1.71 -6.87
N ARG A 109 0.52 1.81 -8.19
CA ARG A 109 -0.24 2.92 -8.77
C ARG A 109 -1.70 2.95 -8.32
N PHE A 110 -2.32 1.79 -8.12
CA PHE A 110 -3.67 1.72 -7.56
C PHE A 110 -3.73 2.35 -6.17
N LEU A 111 -2.78 2.02 -5.27
CA LEU A 111 -2.71 2.60 -3.93
C LEU A 111 -2.46 4.11 -3.96
N GLU A 112 -1.62 4.60 -4.88
CA GLU A 112 -1.42 6.04 -5.11
C GLU A 112 -2.75 6.74 -5.46
N VAL A 113 -3.54 6.17 -6.36
CA VAL A 113 -4.84 6.72 -6.80
C VAL A 113 -5.87 6.70 -5.67
N VAL A 114 -5.97 5.62 -4.91
CA VAL A 114 -6.99 5.44 -3.86
C VAL A 114 -6.53 5.89 -2.47
N ARG A 115 -5.39 6.60 -2.36
CA ARG A 115 -4.80 7.02 -1.07
C ARG A 115 -5.76 7.81 -0.17
N THR A 116 -6.67 8.59 -0.75
CA THR A 116 -7.69 9.37 -0.03
C THR A 116 -9.01 8.63 0.14
N HIS A 117 -9.14 7.42 -0.43
CA HIS A 117 -10.33 6.61 -0.28
C HIS A 117 -10.47 6.16 1.20
N PRO A 118 -11.69 6.13 1.78
CA PRO A 118 -11.88 5.78 3.18
C PRO A 118 -11.29 4.43 3.60
N VAL A 119 -11.18 3.46 2.69
CA VAL A 119 -10.54 2.15 2.98
C VAL A 119 -9.06 2.28 3.37
N ILE A 120 -8.38 3.32 2.89
CA ILE A 120 -6.98 3.62 3.16
C ILE A 120 -6.86 4.71 4.22
N ALA A 121 -7.59 5.81 4.05
CA ALA A 121 -7.44 7.02 4.86
C ALA A 121 -8.15 6.96 6.23
N ASP A 122 -9.15 6.09 6.42
CA ASP A 122 -9.84 5.99 7.71
C ASP A 122 -8.96 5.28 8.74
N ALA A 123 -8.45 6.05 9.70
CA ALA A 123 -7.65 5.54 10.81
C ALA A 123 -8.37 4.45 11.63
N ARG A 124 -9.72 4.41 11.64
CA ARG A 124 -10.47 3.34 12.31
C ARG A 124 -10.30 1.99 11.62
N ARG A 125 -10.09 1.97 10.30
CA ARG A 125 -9.77 0.73 9.57
C ARG A 125 -8.34 0.27 9.83
N LEU A 126 -7.39 1.19 10.06
CA LEU A 126 -6.04 0.83 10.53
C LEU A 126 -6.06 0.18 11.93
N ALA A 127 -7.09 0.42 12.73
CA ALA A 127 -7.26 -0.21 14.04
C ALA A 127 -7.84 -1.64 13.96
N GLY A 128 -8.23 -2.14 12.79
CA GLY A 128 -8.75 -3.49 12.59
C GLY A 128 -7.74 -4.59 12.92
N ALA A 129 -8.24 -5.78 13.27
CA ALA A 129 -7.39 -6.95 13.56
C ALA A 129 -6.62 -7.42 12.32
N ASP A 130 -7.19 -7.20 11.13
CA ASP A 130 -6.59 -7.44 9.83
C ASP A 130 -5.35 -6.59 9.56
N ARG A 131 -5.12 -5.50 10.33
CA ARG A 131 -3.98 -4.57 10.17
C ARG A 131 -3.08 -4.49 11.40
N ALA A 132 -2.92 -5.60 12.11
CA ALA A 132 -2.18 -5.64 13.36
C ALA A 132 -0.71 -5.22 13.21
N ALA A 133 -0.02 -5.66 12.15
CA ALA A 133 1.39 -5.36 11.96
C ALA A 133 1.58 -3.87 11.66
N VAL A 134 0.80 -3.30 10.74
CA VAL A 134 0.81 -1.86 10.46
C VAL A 134 0.55 -1.04 11.72
N ARG A 135 -0.41 -1.42 12.56
CA ARG A 135 -0.68 -0.71 13.82
C ARG A 135 0.51 -0.74 14.78
N ILE A 136 1.16 -1.89 14.95
CA ILE A 136 2.34 -2.02 15.82
C ILE A 136 3.47 -1.16 15.29
N ILE A 137 3.75 -1.25 13.98
CA ILE A 137 4.81 -0.46 13.32
C ILE A 137 4.54 1.03 13.46
N ALA A 138 3.33 1.50 13.15
CA ALA A 138 2.94 2.91 13.26
C ALA A 138 3.06 3.44 14.70
N THR A 139 2.69 2.62 15.69
CA THR A 139 2.82 2.97 17.13
C THR A 139 4.29 3.16 17.51
N ARG A 140 5.18 2.29 17.02
CA ARG A 140 6.62 2.38 17.30
C ARG A 140 7.28 3.53 16.57
N LEU A 141 6.88 3.80 15.33
CA LEU A 141 7.33 4.98 14.58
C LEU A 141 6.91 6.28 15.29
N ASP A 142 5.70 6.38 15.85
CA ASP A 142 5.30 7.54 16.66
C ASP A 142 6.20 7.68 17.91
N ALA A 143 6.46 6.58 18.61
CA ALA A 143 7.31 6.55 19.80
C ALA A 143 8.78 6.89 19.50
N ALA A 144 9.27 6.60 18.30
CA ALA A 144 10.63 6.90 17.86
C ALA A 144 10.86 8.38 17.50
N LEU A 145 9.83 9.24 17.59
CA LEU A 145 9.89 10.67 17.27
C LEU A 145 9.59 11.58 18.49
N PRO A 146 10.20 11.35 19.67
CA PRO A 146 9.84 12.06 20.91
C PRO A 146 10.12 13.57 20.85
N GLN A 147 11.04 14.00 19.99
CA GLN A 147 11.43 15.39 19.77
C GLN A 147 10.33 16.23 19.09
N LEU A 148 9.32 15.59 18.48
CA LEU A 148 8.25 16.27 17.77
C LEU A 148 6.99 16.37 18.62
N SER A 149 6.26 17.48 18.49
CA SER A 149 4.92 17.57 19.07
C SER A 149 3.97 16.51 18.47
N PRO A 150 2.91 16.08 19.20
CA PRO A 150 1.96 15.08 18.68
C PRO A 150 1.33 15.48 17.33
N ARG A 151 1.08 16.78 17.13
CA ARG A 151 0.56 17.31 15.86
C ARG A 151 1.58 17.14 14.72
N HIS A 152 2.86 17.38 14.98
CA HIS A 152 3.91 17.19 13.98
C HIS A 152 4.13 15.71 13.66
N ARG A 153 4.15 14.83 14.68
CA ARG A 153 4.25 13.37 14.46
C ARG A 153 3.14 12.85 13.56
N ARG A 154 1.88 13.16 13.90
CA ARG A 154 0.72 12.75 13.10
C ARG A 154 0.83 13.21 11.66
N ARG A 155 1.13 14.49 11.43
CA ARG A 155 1.28 15.04 10.07
C ARG A 155 2.41 14.36 9.29
N ARG A 156 3.54 14.05 9.94
CA ARG A 156 4.66 13.36 9.28
C ARG A 156 4.31 11.93 8.91
N LEU A 157 3.64 11.19 9.80
CA LEU A 157 3.18 9.84 9.51
C LEU A 157 2.15 9.82 8.35
N GLU A 158 1.18 10.73 8.36
CA GLU A 158 0.20 10.91 7.26
C GLU A 158 0.90 11.24 5.93
N THR A 159 1.91 12.12 5.97
CA THR A 159 2.67 12.53 4.78
C THR A 159 3.57 11.39 4.29
N MET A 160 4.23 10.67 5.19
CA MET A 160 5.03 9.50 4.87
C MET A 160 4.22 8.46 4.10
N THR A 161 2.98 8.15 4.52
CA THR A 161 2.12 7.21 3.78
C THR A 161 1.83 7.70 2.36
N THR A 162 1.65 9.01 2.16
CA THR A 162 1.47 9.58 0.81
C THR A 162 2.72 9.38 -0.05
N VAL A 163 3.89 9.71 0.49
CA VAL A 163 5.17 9.57 -0.22
C VAL A 163 5.50 8.10 -0.47
N LEU A 164 5.22 7.22 0.49
CA LEU A 164 5.38 5.78 0.37
C LEU A 164 4.63 5.21 -0.83
N PHE A 165 3.35 5.53 -0.99
CA PHE A 165 2.58 5.04 -2.15
C PHE A 165 3.09 5.61 -3.47
N ALA A 166 3.49 6.88 -3.51
CA ALA A 166 4.08 7.47 -4.70
C ALA A 166 5.40 6.76 -5.10
N LEU A 167 6.30 6.52 -4.14
CA LEU A 167 7.56 5.82 -4.38
C LEU A 167 7.36 4.36 -4.83
N VAL A 168 6.40 3.65 -4.26
CA VAL A 168 6.04 2.29 -4.71
C VAL A 168 5.43 2.32 -6.12
N ALA A 169 4.59 3.31 -6.44
CA ALA A 169 4.03 3.49 -7.78
C ALA A 169 5.12 3.82 -8.82
N ASP A 170 6.10 4.65 -8.47
CA ASP A 170 7.23 4.98 -9.34
C ASP A 170 8.17 3.78 -9.53
N TYR A 171 8.40 2.99 -8.47
CA TYR A 171 9.09 1.71 -8.58
C TYR A 171 8.37 0.74 -9.52
N GLU A 172 7.04 0.61 -9.40
CA GLU A 172 6.21 -0.19 -10.30
C GLU A 172 6.33 0.27 -11.76
N ARG A 173 6.25 1.59 -12.01
CA ARG A 173 6.43 2.17 -13.35
C ARG A 173 7.79 1.81 -13.95
N ALA A 174 8.86 1.97 -13.17
CA ALA A 174 10.24 1.69 -13.59
C ALA A 174 10.53 0.20 -13.85
N LEU A 175 9.80 -0.70 -13.19
CA LEU A 175 9.88 -2.13 -13.49
C LEU A 175 9.13 -2.48 -14.78
N GLN A 176 8.00 -1.82 -15.04
CA GLN A 176 7.17 -2.08 -16.22
C GLN A 176 7.78 -1.53 -17.51
N ASP A 177 8.39 -0.36 -17.48
CA ASP A 177 9.08 0.21 -18.64
C ASP A 177 10.49 -0.39 -18.88
N GLY A 178 10.98 -1.19 -17.93
CA GLY A 178 12.28 -1.83 -17.98
C GLY A 178 13.46 -0.91 -17.65
N SER A 179 13.21 0.30 -17.12
CA SER A 179 14.26 1.23 -16.72
C SER A 179 14.97 0.82 -15.42
N ARG A 180 14.39 -0.11 -14.64
CA ARG A 180 14.96 -0.63 -13.40
C ARG A 180 14.95 -2.16 -13.36
N THR A 181 16.04 -2.74 -12.85
CA THR A 181 16.10 -4.16 -12.48
C THR A 181 15.86 -4.26 -10.97
N PRO A 182 14.95 -5.14 -10.49
CA PRO A 182 14.59 -5.20 -9.08
C PRO A 182 15.76 -5.76 -8.25
N HIS A 183 16.10 -5.06 -7.17
CA HIS A 183 17.09 -5.45 -6.18
C HIS A 183 16.49 -5.21 -4.79
N LEU A 184 15.62 -6.13 -4.36
CA LEU A 184 14.65 -5.92 -3.27
C LEU A 184 15.25 -5.31 -2.00
N ASP A 185 16.38 -5.82 -1.52
CA ASP A 185 17.01 -5.33 -0.28
C ASP A 185 17.51 -3.89 -0.43
N THR A 186 18.25 -3.60 -1.51
CA THR A 186 18.77 -2.26 -1.80
C THR A 186 17.65 -1.27 -2.07
N ASP A 187 16.64 -1.67 -2.85
CA ASP A 187 15.50 -0.82 -3.19
C ASP A 187 14.64 -0.50 -1.95
N THR A 188 14.47 -1.48 -1.07
CA THR A 188 13.77 -1.30 0.21
C THR A 188 14.54 -0.36 1.12
N ALA A 189 15.86 -0.55 1.25
CA ALA A 189 16.72 0.30 2.07
C ALA A 189 16.70 1.76 1.59
N GLU A 190 16.85 1.99 0.29
CA GLU A 190 16.85 3.34 -0.31
C GLU A 190 15.52 4.07 -0.04
N ILE A 191 14.38 3.41 -0.25
CA ILE A 191 13.07 4.00 0.03
C ILE A 191 12.89 4.22 1.54
N ALA A 192 13.34 3.29 2.38
CA ALA A 192 13.27 3.44 3.82
C ALA A 192 14.09 4.63 4.31
N ASP A 193 15.31 4.82 3.81
CA ASP A 193 16.18 5.93 4.16
C ASP A 193 15.55 7.29 3.82
N MET A 194 14.98 7.43 2.62
CA MET A 194 14.26 8.66 2.22
C MET A 194 13.07 8.97 3.14
N LEU A 195 12.28 7.94 3.49
CA LEU A 195 11.11 8.10 4.35
C LEU A 195 11.51 8.37 5.81
N VAL A 196 12.54 7.71 6.34
CA VAL A 196 13.07 7.99 7.69
C VAL A 196 13.64 9.40 7.76
N ALA A 197 14.39 9.85 6.74
CA ALA A 197 14.88 11.22 6.67
C ALA A 197 13.72 12.24 6.72
N MET A 198 12.64 11.99 6.00
CA MET A 198 11.42 12.82 6.05
C MET A 198 10.77 12.82 7.45
N LEU A 199 10.69 11.65 8.09
CA LEU A 199 10.11 11.51 9.43
C LEU A 199 10.95 12.21 10.51
N THR A 200 12.28 12.22 10.37
CA THR A 200 13.21 12.63 11.43
C THR A 200 13.78 14.04 11.25
N VAL A 201 13.56 14.67 10.08
CA VAL A 201 14.03 16.04 9.79
C VAL A 201 13.78 17.00 10.96
N PRO A 202 14.72 17.85 11.40
CA PRO A 202 14.47 18.73 12.53
C PRO A 202 13.25 19.63 12.32
N ALA A 203 12.39 19.78 13.34
CA ALA A 203 11.35 20.79 13.29
C ALA A 203 12.03 22.16 13.33
N ARG A 204 11.75 23.01 12.34
CA ARG A 204 12.10 24.42 12.40
C ARG A 204 10.89 25.13 12.98
N ASP A 205 11.03 25.70 14.17
CA ASP A 205 10.00 26.61 14.67
C ASP A 205 9.97 27.84 13.74
N PRO A 206 8.78 28.30 13.32
CA PRO A 206 8.69 29.59 12.66
C PRO A 206 9.14 30.67 13.65
N ALA A 207 10.16 31.44 13.25
CA ALA A 207 10.61 32.63 13.98
C ALA A 207 9.49 33.66 14.13
#